data_AF-A0A6A6N1C7-F1
#
_entry.id   AF-A0A6A6N1C7-F1
#
_cell.length_a   1.000
_cell.length_b   1.000
_cell.length_c   1.000
_cell.angle_alpha   90.00
_cell.angle_beta   90.00
_cell.angle_gamma   90.00
#
_symmetry.space_group_name_H-M   'P 1'
#
loop_
_entity.id
_entity.type
_entity.pdbx_description
1 polymer ?
#
loop_
_entity_poly.entity_id
_entity_poly.type
_entity_poly.pdbx_seq_one_letter_code
_entity_poly.pdbx_strand_id
1 'polypeptide(L)'
;MFGLWMDPLTYGQYPRRVKDLVGDRLPKFTDEETQLLRKSYDFLGLQYYTSYYAKPNAPFDPNHVRYKTDSRIIETGIRHLLNYTKDTYDNPVIFITENGKVDRYNNESLTPEQVMKDKFRIDYYREHMWHALGSLKEYNVNLKGYFAWSYLDNFEWNIGYTSRFGLYYVDYNDDLKRYPKNSALWFTDFLKPLVPNKITKTTSKGSRRVVHNVVCVVPCRGAIIICVTSMRLAIK
;
A
#
# COMPACT_ATOMS: atom_id res chain seq x y z
N MET A 1 9.53 -2.49 -14.78
CA MET A 1 8.35 -3.17 -14.23
C MET A 1 7.11 -2.29 -14.34
N PHE A 2 7.08 -1.14 -13.68
CA PHE A 2 5.92 -0.24 -13.66
C PHE A 2 5.47 0.25 -15.05
N GLY A 3 6.38 0.82 -15.85
CA GLY A 3 6.05 1.34 -17.19
C GLY A 3 5.55 0.31 -18.20
N LEU A 4 5.78 -0.99 -17.98
CA LEU A 4 5.22 -2.03 -18.85
C LEU A 4 3.68 -1.96 -18.92
N TRP A 5 3.06 -1.55 -17.82
CA TRP A 5 1.61 -1.42 -17.69
C TRP A 5 1.15 0.02 -17.85
N MET A 6 1.89 0.99 -17.30
CA MET A 6 1.49 2.40 -17.37
C MET A 6 1.65 3.02 -18.75
N ASP A 7 2.69 2.69 -19.52
CA ASP A 7 2.87 3.27 -20.86
C ASP A 7 1.72 2.89 -21.81
N PRO A 8 1.21 1.64 -21.85
CA PRO A 8 -0.02 1.32 -22.59
C PRO A 8 -1.24 2.13 -22.13
N LEU A 9 -1.44 2.27 -20.82
CA LEU A 9 -2.61 2.97 -20.28
C LEU A 9 -2.56 4.49 -20.49
N THR A 10 -1.38 5.09 -20.57
CA THR A 10 -1.24 6.55 -20.78
C THR A 10 -1.02 6.89 -22.24
N TYR A 11 -0.12 6.17 -22.92
CA TYR A 11 0.34 6.47 -24.28
C TYR A 11 -0.17 5.50 -25.34
N GLY A 12 -0.78 4.38 -24.95
CA GLY A 12 -1.32 3.39 -25.88
C GLY A 12 -0.28 2.45 -26.48
N GLN A 13 0.93 2.40 -25.91
CA GLN A 13 2.00 1.56 -26.42
C GLN A 13 2.94 1.12 -25.30
N TYR A 14 3.62 -0.01 -25.50
CA TYR A 14 4.67 -0.45 -24.60
C TYR A 14 5.88 0.49 -24.60
N PRO A 15 6.66 0.53 -23.50
CA PRO A 15 7.89 1.31 -23.44
C PRO A 15 8.86 0.89 -24.54
N ARG A 16 9.56 1.86 -25.15
CA ARG A 16 10.52 1.60 -26.24
C ARG A 16 11.54 0.52 -25.87
N ARG A 17 12.13 0.60 -24.67
CA ARG A 17 13.09 -0.40 -24.18
C ARG A 17 12.53 -1.82 -24.13
N VAL A 18 11.25 -2.00 -23.80
CA VAL A 18 10.60 -3.32 -23.80
C VAL A 18 10.44 -3.83 -25.22
N LYS A 19 10.00 -2.97 -26.14
CA LYS A 19 9.90 -3.30 -27.58
C LYS A 19 11.25 -3.75 -28.14
N ASP A 20 12.32 -2.99 -27.85
CA ASP A 20 13.67 -3.28 -28.34
C ASP A 20 14.23 -4.61 -27.79
N LEU A 21 13.99 -4.92 -26.51
CA LEU A 21 14.53 -6.12 -25.85
C LEU A 21 13.73 -7.40 -26.13
N VAL A 22 12.41 -7.28 -26.26
CA VAL A 22 11.52 -8.44 -26.40
C VAL A 22 11.32 -8.79 -27.88
N GLY A 23 11.31 -7.80 -28.76
CA GLY A 23 11.12 -7.97 -30.20
C GLY A 23 9.77 -8.57 -30.53
N ASP A 24 9.74 -9.50 -31.48
CA ASP A 24 8.51 -10.09 -32.03
C ASP A 24 7.71 -10.95 -31.04
N ARG A 25 8.29 -11.28 -29.88
CA ARG A 25 7.56 -11.96 -28.80
C ARG A 25 6.57 -11.05 -28.09
N LEU A 26 6.68 -9.72 -28.27
CA LEU A 26 5.77 -8.75 -27.70
C LEU A 26 4.63 -8.50 -28.71
N PRO A 27 3.38 -8.85 -28.38
CA PRO A 27 2.24 -8.50 -29.23
C PRO A 27 2.19 -6.99 -29.47
N LYS A 28 1.74 -6.60 -30.66
CA LYS A 28 1.52 -5.19 -31.01
C LYS A 28 0.04 -4.90 -30.85
N PHE A 29 -0.27 -3.77 -30.23
CA PHE A 29 -1.64 -3.28 -30.20
C PHE A 29 -2.05 -2.83 -31.59
N THR A 30 -3.28 -3.13 -32.00
CA THR A 30 -3.90 -2.46 -33.14
C THR A 30 -4.22 -1.00 -32.78
N ASP A 31 -4.61 -0.19 -33.77
CA ASP A 31 -5.02 1.18 -33.52
C ASP A 31 -6.30 1.24 -32.67
N GLU A 32 -7.22 0.29 -32.86
CA GLU A 32 -8.44 0.15 -32.06
C GLU A 32 -8.11 -0.22 -30.61
N GLU A 33 -7.23 -1.20 -30.38
CA GLU A 33 -6.80 -1.59 -29.03
C GLU A 33 -6.06 -0.45 -28.32
N THR A 34 -5.23 0.28 -29.06
CA THR A 34 -4.54 1.48 -28.58
C THR A 34 -5.53 2.53 -28.09
N GLN A 35 -6.63 2.76 -28.83
CA GLN A 35 -7.68 3.68 -28.43
C GLN A 35 -8.45 3.20 -27.20
N LEU A 36 -8.70 1.89 -27.07
CA LEU A 36 -9.37 1.30 -25.92
C LEU A 36 -8.54 1.39 -24.63
N LEU A 37 -7.20 1.30 -24.73
CA LEU A 37 -6.31 1.33 -23.56
C LEU A 37 -6.03 2.73 -23.04
N ARG A 38 -5.93 3.72 -23.92
CA ARG A 38 -5.54 5.08 -23.50
C ARG A 38 -6.59 5.68 -22.58
N LYS A 39 -6.15 6.05 -21.39
CA LYS A 39 -6.99 6.63 -20.32
C LYS A 39 -8.16 5.72 -19.92
N SER A 40 -7.99 4.40 -20.05
CA SER A 40 -8.99 3.40 -19.66
C SER A 40 -9.10 3.18 -18.14
N TYR A 41 -8.71 4.18 -17.34
CA TYR A 41 -8.71 4.12 -15.88
C TYR A 41 -9.03 5.50 -15.29
N ASP A 42 -9.87 5.50 -14.24
CA ASP A 42 -10.24 6.72 -13.51
C ASP A 42 -9.26 7.05 -12.37
N PHE A 43 -8.63 6.01 -11.82
CA PHE A 43 -7.64 6.11 -10.75
C PHE A 43 -6.63 4.98 -10.85
N LEU A 44 -5.47 5.18 -10.23
CA LEU A 44 -4.36 4.25 -10.18
C LEU A 44 -4.17 3.70 -8.76
N GLY A 45 -4.29 2.39 -8.61
CA GLY A 45 -3.88 1.68 -7.40
C GLY A 45 -2.41 1.30 -7.45
N LEU A 46 -1.62 1.75 -6.47
CA LEU A 46 -0.21 1.39 -6.34
C LEU A 46 0.00 0.46 -5.14
N GLN A 47 0.51 -0.73 -5.41
CA GLN A 47 1.00 -1.66 -4.39
C GLN A 47 2.51 -1.43 -4.23
N TYR A 48 2.93 -0.86 -3.11
CA TYR A 48 4.34 -0.54 -2.85
C TYR A 48 4.79 -1.14 -1.53
N TYR A 49 5.91 -1.87 -1.56
CA TYR A 49 6.47 -2.53 -0.38
C TYR A 49 7.94 -2.17 -0.14
N THR A 50 8.73 -2.06 -1.20
CA THR A 50 10.18 -1.83 -1.13
C THR A 50 10.71 -1.21 -2.43
N SER A 51 11.97 -0.79 -2.39
CA SER A 51 12.75 -0.37 -3.56
C SER A 51 14.01 -1.22 -3.68
N TYR A 52 14.62 -1.22 -4.87
CA TYR A 52 15.83 -2.00 -5.16
C TYR A 52 16.88 -1.13 -5.85
N TYR A 53 18.14 -1.41 -5.58
CA TYR A 53 19.24 -0.89 -6.39
C TYR A 53 19.28 -1.61 -7.74
N ALA A 54 19.38 -0.85 -8.83
CA ALA A 54 19.61 -1.39 -10.16
C ALA A 54 21.10 -1.33 -10.48
N LYS A 55 21.70 -2.47 -10.85
CA LYS A 55 23.07 -2.56 -11.35
C LYS A 55 23.06 -2.83 -12.86
N PRO A 56 23.67 -1.98 -13.70
CA PRO A 56 23.75 -2.25 -15.13
C PRO A 56 24.60 -3.49 -15.40
N ASN A 57 24.19 -4.30 -16.38
CA ASN A 57 24.91 -5.49 -16.85
C ASN A 57 25.33 -6.47 -15.74
N ALA A 58 24.53 -6.60 -14.67
CA ALA A 58 24.79 -7.59 -13.64
C ALA A 58 24.77 -9.00 -14.26
N PRO A 59 25.85 -9.80 -14.14
CA PRO A 59 25.86 -11.17 -14.63
C PRO A 59 24.75 -11.95 -13.94
N PHE A 60 23.98 -12.71 -14.71
CA PHE A 60 22.96 -13.60 -14.18
C PHE A 60 23.65 -14.74 -13.43
N ASP A 61 23.76 -14.60 -12.12
CA ASP A 61 24.22 -15.66 -11.23
C ASP A 61 23.00 -16.43 -10.68
N PRO A 62 22.82 -17.72 -11.01
CA PRO A 62 21.76 -18.56 -10.44
C PRO A 62 21.83 -18.70 -8.92
N ASN A 63 23.03 -18.59 -8.35
CA ASN A 63 23.33 -18.89 -6.94
C ASN A 63 23.44 -17.64 -6.06
N HIS A 64 23.42 -16.45 -6.65
CA HIS A 64 23.44 -15.20 -5.88
C HIS A 64 22.04 -14.88 -5.34
N VAL A 65 22.00 -14.49 -4.06
CA VAL A 65 20.75 -14.20 -3.35
C VAL A 65 19.97 -13.12 -4.09
N ARG A 66 18.74 -13.45 -4.51
CA ARG A 66 17.89 -12.63 -5.39
C ARG A 66 16.91 -11.75 -4.59
N TYR A 67 16.21 -10.88 -5.32
CA TYR A 67 15.13 -9.93 -4.98
C TYR A 67 14.21 -10.20 -3.76
N LYS A 68 14.12 -11.44 -3.26
CA LYS A 68 13.29 -11.83 -2.11
C LYS A 68 13.89 -11.48 -0.75
N THR A 69 15.20 -11.21 -0.63
CA THR A 69 15.86 -11.06 0.68
C THR A 69 16.45 -9.68 0.97
N ASP A 70 16.46 -8.76 0.00
CA ASP A 70 16.96 -7.40 0.18
C ASP A 70 15.80 -6.45 0.48
N SER A 71 15.32 -6.50 1.72
CA SER A 71 14.38 -5.51 2.27
C SER A 71 15.12 -4.29 2.82
N ARG A 72 16.22 -3.84 2.18
CA ARG A 72 16.80 -2.52 2.48
C ARG A 72 15.80 -1.46 2.02
N ILE A 73 14.90 -1.17 2.95
CA ILE A 73 13.92 -0.10 2.85
C ILE A 73 14.71 1.16 2.53
N ILE A 74 14.46 1.70 1.34
CA ILE A 74 14.71 3.10 1.09
C ILE A 74 13.35 3.73 1.31
N GLU A 75 13.14 4.32 2.48
CA GLU A 75 11.85 4.92 2.87
C GLU A 75 11.44 6.00 1.86
N THR A 76 12.41 6.62 1.17
CA THR A 76 12.18 7.60 0.10
C THR A 76 11.63 7.01 -1.20
N GLY A 77 11.67 5.69 -1.39
CA GLY A 77 11.26 5.03 -2.63
C GLY A 77 9.78 5.21 -2.97
N ILE A 78 8.88 5.20 -1.97
CA ILE A 78 7.46 5.47 -2.21
C ILE A 78 7.24 6.90 -2.71
N ARG A 79 7.97 7.88 -2.16
CA ARG A 79 7.93 9.28 -2.59
C ARG A 79 8.47 9.43 -4.02
N HIS A 80 9.56 8.76 -4.36
CA HIS A 80 10.07 8.75 -5.72
C HIS A 80 9.08 8.12 -6.71
N LEU A 81 8.46 6.99 -6.37
CA LEU A 81 7.44 6.37 -7.23
C LEU A 81 6.24 7.29 -7.45
N LEU A 82 5.72 7.91 -6.39
CA LEU A 82 4.61 8.85 -6.46
C LEU A 82 4.93 10.07 -7.32
N ASN A 83 6.11 10.69 -7.10
CA ASN A 83 6.55 11.84 -7.86
C ASN A 83 6.80 11.48 -9.34
N TYR A 84 7.50 10.38 -9.60
CA TYR A 84 7.71 9.85 -10.95
C TYR A 84 6.40 9.59 -11.68
N THR A 85 5.42 9.00 -10.98
CA THR A 85 4.09 8.74 -11.55
C THR A 85 3.40 10.04 -11.94
N LYS A 86 3.48 11.07 -11.08
CA LYS A 86 2.96 12.39 -11.39
C LYS A 86 3.60 12.99 -12.64
N ASP A 87 4.93 13.00 -12.69
CA ASP A 87 5.67 13.72 -13.74
C ASP A 87 5.63 12.98 -15.08
N THR A 88 5.46 11.65 -15.07
CA THR A 88 5.46 10.82 -16.27
C THR A 88 4.05 10.56 -16.79
N TYR A 89 3.07 10.33 -15.91
CA TYR A 89 1.77 9.76 -16.31
C TYR A 89 0.57 10.69 -16.02
N ASP A 90 0.74 12.00 -16.26
CA ASP A 90 -0.32 13.02 -16.20
C ASP A 90 -0.95 13.24 -14.80
N ASN A 91 -0.20 12.99 -13.72
CA ASN A 91 -0.67 13.16 -12.32
C ASN A 91 -2.06 12.55 -12.05
N PRO A 92 -2.23 11.23 -12.28
CA PRO A 92 -3.52 10.59 -12.14
C PRO A 92 -3.98 10.59 -10.69
N VAL A 93 -5.27 10.33 -10.46
CA VAL A 93 -5.76 10.06 -9.10
C VAL A 93 -5.09 8.80 -8.58
N ILE A 94 -4.33 8.88 -7.48
CA ILE A 94 -3.57 7.75 -6.95
C ILE A 94 -4.13 7.30 -5.60
N PHE A 95 -4.18 5.98 -5.40
CA PHE A 95 -4.35 5.35 -4.10
C PHE A 95 -3.19 4.38 -3.87
N ILE A 96 -2.55 4.42 -2.69
CA ILE A 96 -1.66 3.33 -2.28
C ILE A 96 -2.57 2.18 -1.85
N THR A 97 -2.82 1.20 -2.72
CA THR A 97 -3.78 0.12 -2.47
C THR A 97 -3.23 -0.99 -1.60
N GLU A 98 -1.90 -1.14 -1.56
CA GLU A 98 -1.24 -2.06 -0.64
C GLU A 98 0.12 -1.52 -0.20
N ASN A 99 0.38 -1.60 1.10
CA ASN A 99 1.67 -1.35 1.70
C ASN A 99 1.76 -2.08 3.04
N GLY A 100 2.86 -2.77 3.30
CA GLY A 100 2.99 -3.54 4.53
C GLY A 100 4.38 -4.10 4.75
N LYS A 101 4.59 -4.62 5.96
CA LYS A 101 5.85 -5.26 6.33
C LYS A 101 5.57 -6.48 7.20
N VAL A 102 6.32 -7.55 6.95
CA VAL A 102 6.40 -8.74 7.81
C VAL A 102 7.71 -8.72 8.60
N ASP A 103 7.75 -9.46 9.71
CA ASP A 103 9.00 -9.73 10.42
C ASP A 103 9.95 -10.48 9.49
N ARG A 104 11.23 -10.07 9.47
CA ARG A 104 12.27 -10.62 8.61
C ARG A 104 12.51 -12.11 8.85
N TYR A 105 12.29 -12.59 10.07
CA TYR A 105 12.61 -13.96 10.44
C TYR A 105 11.39 -14.88 10.47
N ASN A 106 10.19 -14.30 10.41
CA ASN A 106 8.94 -15.04 10.36
C ASN A 106 8.90 -16.24 11.31
N ASN A 107 9.28 -15.98 12.56
CA ASN A 107 9.61 -17.04 13.51
C ASN A 107 8.33 -17.66 14.08
N GLU A 108 8.00 -18.85 13.59
CA GLU A 108 6.83 -19.63 14.03
C GLU A 108 6.91 -20.08 15.49
N SER A 109 8.09 -19.99 16.12
CA SER A 109 8.29 -20.33 17.54
C SER A 109 7.87 -19.21 18.50
N LEU A 110 7.47 -18.04 17.99
CA LEU A 110 7.06 -16.91 18.83
C LEU A 110 5.70 -17.19 19.47
N THR A 111 5.57 -16.85 20.75
CA THR A 111 4.27 -16.89 21.43
C THR A 111 3.33 -15.81 20.87
N PRO A 112 2.00 -15.96 20.96
CA PRO A 112 1.06 -14.94 20.52
C PRO A 112 1.37 -13.55 21.09
N GLU A 113 1.75 -13.46 22.37
CA GLU A 113 2.14 -12.20 23.02
C GLU A 113 3.38 -11.54 22.40
N GLN A 114 4.33 -12.33 21.91
CA GLN A 114 5.51 -11.84 21.21
C GLN A 114 5.15 -11.37 19.80
N VAL A 115 4.31 -12.13 19.08
CA VAL A 115 3.85 -11.76 17.72
C VAL A 115 3.06 -10.46 17.72
N MET A 116 2.31 -10.17 18.80
CA MET A 116 1.57 -8.91 18.94
C MET A 116 2.49 -7.69 19.13
N LYS A 117 3.75 -7.86 19.54
CA LYS A 117 4.72 -6.77 19.76
C LYS A 117 5.45 -6.37 18.47
N ASP A 118 4.70 -5.87 17.50
CA ASP A 118 5.17 -5.57 16.14
C ASP A 118 5.60 -4.12 15.91
N LYS A 119 6.45 -3.57 16.78
CA LYS A 119 6.91 -2.16 16.67
C LYS A 119 7.50 -1.83 15.29
N PHE A 120 8.20 -2.77 14.67
CA PHE A 120 8.79 -2.60 13.34
C PHE A 120 7.76 -2.25 12.26
N ARG A 121 6.50 -2.71 12.42
CA ARG A 121 5.39 -2.45 11.49
C ARG A 121 4.85 -1.03 11.67
N ILE A 122 4.77 -0.57 12.91
CA ILE A 122 4.42 0.83 13.23
C ILE A 122 5.45 1.77 12.60
N ASP A 123 6.73 1.54 12.84
CA ASP A 123 7.80 2.37 12.30
C ASP A 123 7.74 2.39 10.77
N TYR A 124 7.55 1.24 10.14
CA TYR A 124 7.39 1.13 8.68
C TYR A 124 6.24 1.99 8.14
N TYR A 125 5.03 1.87 8.71
CA TYR A 125 3.89 2.66 8.26
C TYR A 125 4.09 4.15 8.50
N ARG A 126 4.65 4.53 9.65
CA ARG A 126 4.92 5.94 9.96
C ARG A 126 5.83 6.58 8.92
N GLU A 127 6.95 5.93 8.60
CA GLU A 127 7.91 6.48 7.62
C GLU A 127 7.31 6.51 6.20
N HIS A 128 6.63 5.45 5.76
CA HIS A 128 6.04 5.41 4.41
C HIS A 128 4.91 6.43 4.24
N MET A 129 4.04 6.58 5.24
CA MET A 129 3.00 7.60 5.23
C MET A 129 3.58 9.01 5.30
N TRP A 130 4.68 9.23 6.04
CA TRP A 130 5.39 10.51 6.06
C TRP A 130 5.90 10.90 4.67
N HIS A 131 6.54 9.97 3.96
CA HIS A 131 7.01 10.20 2.60
C HIS A 131 5.88 10.41 1.59
N ALA A 132 4.80 9.63 1.69
CA ALA A 132 3.61 9.80 0.86
C ALA A 132 2.91 11.16 1.11
N LEU A 133 2.85 11.59 2.38
CA LEU A 133 2.35 12.91 2.76
C LEU A 133 3.24 14.02 2.18
N GLY A 134 4.56 13.85 2.19
CA GLY A 134 5.50 14.77 1.53
C GLY A 134 5.22 14.91 0.03
N SER A 135 5.03 13.80 -0.70
CA SER A 135 4.61 13.84 -2.11
C SER A 135 3.31 14.62 -2.32
N LEU A 136 2.32 14.44 -1.44
CA LEU A 136 1.04 15.12 -1.52
C LEU A 136 1.16 16.63 -1.21
N LYS A 137 1.82 16.99 -0.11
CA LYS A 137 1.84 18.37 0.41
C LYS A 137 2.91 19.25 -0.22
N GLU A 138 4.06 18.67 -0.56
CA GLU A 138 5.21 19.43 -1.07
C GLU A 138 5.33 19.34 -2.59
N TYR A 139 4.83 18.24 -3.20
CA TYR A 139 4.99 17.99 -4.63
C TYR A 139 3.67 17.91 -5.42
N ASN A 140 2.53 18.15 -4.74
CA ASN A 140 1.19 18.17 -5.33
C ASN A 140 0.83 16.90 -6.13
N VAL A 141 1.31 15.74 -5.67
CA VAL A 141 0.86 14.45 -6.20
C VAL A 141 -0.62 14.27 -5.85
N ASN A 142 -1.42 13.84 -6.82
CA ASN A 142 -2.86 13.63 -6.65
C ASN A 142 -3.19 12.33 -5.90
N LEU A 143 -2.60 12.16 -4.72
CA LEU A 143 -2.80 11.02 -3.82
C LEU A 143 -4.08 11.21 -3.00
N LYS A 144 -4.95 10.20 -2.98
CA LYS A 144 -6.26 10.26 -2.31
C LYS A 144 -6.42 9.29 -1.15
N GLY A 145 -5.61 8.24 -1.09
CA GLY A 145 -5.72 7.30 0.02
C GLY A 145 -4.56 6.34 0.14
N TYR A 146 -4.55 5.65 1.28
CA TYR A 146 -3.50 4.74 1.71
C TYR A 146 -4.10 3.55 2.42
N PHE A 147 -3.84 2.36 1.89
CA PHE A 147 -4.41 1.12 2.37
C PHE A 147 -3.30 0.21 2.88
N ALA A 148 -3.39 -0.10 4.18
CA ALA A 148 -2.45 -0.99 4.84
C ALA A 148 -2.73 -2.45 4.45
N TRP A 149 -1.72 -3.12 3.89
CA TRP A 149 -1.71 -4.56 3.74
C TRP A 149 -1.10 -5.21 5.00
N SER A 150 -1.88 -5.92 5.83
CA SER A 150 -3.29 -6.27 5.66
C SER A 150 -4.07 -6.09 6.96
N TYR A 151 -5.40 -6.18 6.89
CA TYR A 151 -6.22 -6.19 8.11
C TYR A 151 -5.89 -7.38 9.01
N LEU A 152 -5.86 -8.59 8.45
CA LEU A 152 -5.63 -9.85 9.18
C LEU A 152 -4.39 -10.58 8.64
N ASP A 153 -3.75 -11.37 9.49
CA ASP A 153 -2.87 -12.44 9.03
C ASP A 153 -3.65 -13.37 8.09
N ASN A 154 -3.10 -13.63 6.91
CA ASN A 154 -3.81 -14.31 5.82
C ASN A 154 -2.86 -15.28 5.09
N PHE A 155 -3.34 -15.87 3.99
CA PHE A 155 -2.56 -16.80 3.18
C PHE A 155 -1.67 -16.03 2.19
N GLU A 156 -0.36 -15.98 2.44
CA GLU A 156 0.61 -15.23 1.63
C GLU A 156 1.21 -16.11 0.51
N TRP A 157 0.33 -16.55 -0.41
CA TRP A 157 0.69 -17.27 -1.63
C TRP A 157 1.63 -18.45 -1.39
N ASN A 158 2.82 -18.43 -1.99
CA ASN A 158 3.80 -19.51 -1.93
C ASN A 158 4.49 -19.66 -0.56
N ILE A 159 4.24 -18.73 0.39
CA ILE A 159 4.78 -18.74 1.76
C ILE A 159 3.70 -19.19 2.76
N GLY A 160 2.45 -19.39 2.28
CA GLY A 160 1.34 -19.89 3.07
C GLY A 160 1.00 -19.00 4.27
N TYR A 161 0.61 -19.62 5.39
CA TYR A 161 0.25 -18.94 6.63
C TYR A 161 1.43 -18.55 7.50
N THR A 162 2.65 -18.85 7.06
CA THR A 162 3.83 -18.58 7.85
C THR A 162 4.02 -17.06 7.93
N SER A 163 3.82 -16.32 6.84
CA SER A 163 4.06 -14.87 6.74
C SER A 163 2.90 -14.03 7.27
N ARG A 164 3.16 -13.19 8.28
CA ARG A 164 2.13 -12.48 9.05
C ARG A 164 2.15 -10.97 8.81
N PHE A 165 1.52 -10.52 7.72
CA PHE A 165 1.38 -9.09 7.37
C PHE A 165 0.31 -8.34 8.16
N GLY A 166 -0.63 -9.06 8.81
CA GLY A 166 -1.82 -8.47 9.38
C GLY A 166 -1.56 -7.50 10.53
N LEU A 167 -2.41 -6.48 10.64
CA LEU A 167 -2.56 -5.68 11.86
C LEU A 167 -3.14 -6.50 13.01
N TYR A 168 -3.93 -7.53 12.69
CA TYR A 168 -4.45 -8.49 13.64
C TYR A 168 -3.78 -9.86 13.46
N TYR A 169 -3.32 -10.41 14.57
CA TYR A 169 -2.89 -11.80 14.65
C TYR A 169 -4.11 -12.72 14.50
N VAL A 170 -4.00 -13.74 13.67
CA VAL A 170 -5.00 -14.81 13.54
C VAL A 170 -4.40 -16.08 14.12
N ASP A 171 -5.07 -16.63 15.14
CA ASP A 171 -4.71 -17.90 15.74
C ASP A 171 -5.32 -19.06 14.96
N TYR A 172 -4.50 -19.72 14.14
CA TYR A 172 -4.97 -20.85 13.32
C TYR A 172 -5.32 -22.10 14.12
N ASN A 173 -4.92 -22.17 15.40
CA ASN A 173 -5.16 -23.32 16.28
C ASN A 173 -6.33 -23.08 17.27
N ASP A 174 -6.79 -21.85 17.41
CA ASP A 174 -7.88 -21.43 18.32
C ASP A 174 -9.03 -20.80 17.51
N ASP A 175 -9.71 -21.59 16.68
CA ASP A 175 -10.89 -21.20 15.89
C ASP A 175 -10.73 -19.88 15.10
N LEU A 176 -9.53 -19.67 14.54
CA LEU A 176 -9.16 -18.45 13.80
C LEU A 176 -9.31 -17.17 14.64
N LYS A 177 -9.22 -17.22 15.97
CA LYS A 177 -9.46 -16.05 16.82
C LYS A 177 -8.50 -14.90 16.50
N ARG A 178 -9.02 -13.68 16.57
CA ARG A 178 -8.30 -12.45 16.16
C ARG A 178 -7.85 -11.66 17.37
N TYR A 179 -6.58 -11.27 17.38
CA TYR A 179 -5.98 -10.47 18.43
C TYR A 179 -5.31 -9.22 17.83
N PRO A 180 -5.60 -8.00 18.32
CA PRO A 180 -4.97 -6.80 17.78
C PRO A 180 -3.48 -6.80 18.12
N LYS A 181 -2.62 -6.56 17.14
CA LYS A 181 -1.20 -6.29 17.37
C LYS A 181 -1.01 -4.83 17.79
N ASN A 182 0.18 -4.47 18.27
CA ASN A 182 0.50 -3.09 18.64
C ASN A 182 0.27 -2.12 17.47
N SER A 183 0.51 -2.55 16.23
CA SER A 183 0.21 -1.77 15.03
C SER A 183 -1.28 -1.46 14.85
N ALA A 184 -2.19 -2.40 15.15
CA ALA A 184 -3.64 -2.14 15.13
C ALA A 184 -4.05 -1.11 16.21
N LEU A 185 -3.48 -1.22 17.40
CA LEU A 185 -3.72 -0.27 18.49
C LEU A 185 -3.20 1.12 18.11
N TRP A 186 -2.00 1.17 17.55
CA TRP A 186 -1.41 2.42 17.04
C TRP A 186 -2.25 3.06 15.95
N PHE A 187 -2.73 2.30 14.95
CA PHE A 187 -3.64 2.83 13.94
C PHE A 187 -4.93 3.36 14.56
N THR A 188 -5.47 2.66 15.57
CA THR A 188 -6.67 3.13 16.28
C THR A 188 -6.42 4.49 16.93
N ASP A 189 -5.29 4.67 17.59
CA ASP A 189 -4.92 5.94 18.24
C ASP A 189 -4.60 7.04 17.23
N PHE A 190 -3.82 6.71 16.20
CA PHE A 190 -3.48 7.61 15.10
C PHE A 190 -4.72 8.11 14.36
N LEU A 191 -5.74 7.25 14.26
CA LEU A 191 -7.00 7.56 13.62
C LEU A 191 -8.04 8.20 14.56
N LYS A 192 -7.74 8.43 15.84
CA LYS A 192 -8.67 9.19 16.68
C LYS A 192 -8.79 10.61 16.13
N PRO A 193 -10.01 11.16 16.00
CA PRO A 193 -10.16 12.57 15.68
C PRO A 193 -9.36 13.39 16.68
N LEU A 194 -8.52 14.31 16.20
CA LEU A 194 -7.99 15.34 17.06
C LEU A 194 -9.21 16.08 17.61
N VAL A 195 -9.54 15.86 18.89
CA VAL A 195 -10.59 16.63 19.56
C VAL A 195 -10.15 18.08 19.41
N PRO A 196 -10.89 18.93 18.67
CA PRO A 196 -10.61 20.35 18.70
C PRO A 196 -10.74 20.75 20.16
N ASN A 197 -9.71 21.36 20.75
CA ASN A 197 -9.81 21.95 22.09
C ASN A 197 -11.16 22.65 22.18
N LYS A 198 -12.03 22.20 23.09
CA LYS A 198 -13.38 22.73 23.25
C LYS A 198 -13.27 24.24 23.45
N ILE A 199 -13.52 25.02 22.40
CA ILE A 199 -13.98 26.38 22.56
C ILE A 199 -15.40 26.21 23.08
N THR A 200 -15.59 26.41 24.38
CA THR A 200 -16.90 26.42 25.03
C THR A 200 -17.78 27.48 24.36
N LYS A 201 -18.61 27.05 23.41
CA LYS A 201 -19.81 27.78 23.02
C LYS A 201 -21.01 26.94 23.41
N THR A 202 -21.71 27.41 24.42
CA THR A 202 -23.05 27.01 24.83
C THR A 202 -24.02 27.18 23.66
N THR A 203 -24.76 26.13 23.27
CA THR A 203 -26.25 26.09 23.22
C THR A 203 -26.85 24.84 22.54
N SER A 204 -27.91 24.34 23.19
CA SER A 204 -29.10 23.54 22.81
C SER A 204 -29.11 22.41 21.74
N LYS A 205 -29.48 21.22 22.25
CA LYS A 205 -30.21 20.03 21.73
C LYS A 205 -30.69 19.98 20.26
N GLY A 206 -30.44 18.83 19.62
CA GLY A 206 -31.36 18.26 18.62
C GLY A 206 -30.78 17.22 17.62
N SER A 207 -31.35 16.02 17.62
CA SER A 207 -31.31 14.95 16.59
C SER A 207 -30.15 13.92 16.57
N ARG A 208 -30.51 12.64 16.77
CA ARG A 208 -29.65 11.46 16.61
C ARG A 208 -29.66 11.03 15.14
N ARG A 209 -28.49 10.95 14.50
CA ARG A 209 -28.27 10.19 13.25
C ARG A 209 -27.53 8.90 13.57
N VAL A 210 -27.99 7.80 12.97
CA VAL A 210 -27.30 6.50 12.94
C VAL A 210 -26.03 6.65 12.11
N VAL A 211 -24.88 6.33 12.70
CA VAL A 211 -23.57 6.41 12.05
C VAL A 211 -23.13 5.00 11.68
N HIS A 212 -22.96 4.73 10.39
CA HIS A 212 -22.17 3.58 9.94
C HIS A 212 -20.70 3.89 10.25
N ASN A 213 -20.05 3.07 11.07
CA ASN A 213 -18.65 3.28 11.49
C ASN A 213 -17.69 2.96 10.34
N VAL A 214 -17.52 3.91 9.42
CA VAL A 214 -16.26 4.09 8.68
C VAL A 214 -15.51 5.20 9.41
N VAL A 215 -14.42 4.86 10.08
CA VAL A 215 -13.58 5.86 10.75
C VAL A 215 -12.70 6.52 9.69
N CYS A 216 -13.23 7.57 9.06
CA CYS A 216 -12.46 8.48 8.20
C CYS A 216 -11.76 9.52 9.07
N VAL A 217 -10.45 9.66 8.91
CA VAL A 217 -9.67 10.65 9.66
C VAL A 217 -9.19 11.68 8.69
N VAL A 218 -9.69 12.90 8.89
CA VAL A 218 -9.37 14.06 8.07
C VAL A 218 -8.45 14.96 8.90
N PRO A 219 -7.12 14.78 8.89
CA PRO A 219 -6.23 15.80 9.39
C PRO A 219 -6.14 16.89 8.30
N CYS A 220 -6.78 18.03 8.55
CA CYS A 220 -6.70 19.33 7.86
C CYS A 220 -6.28 19.38 6.37
N ARG A 221 -7.25 19.78 5.53
CA ARG A 221 -7.11 20.42 4.19
C ARG A 221 -6.12 19.75 3.23
N GLY A 222 -6.39 18.49 2.86
CA GLY A 222 -5.70 17.75 1.80
C GLY A 222 -5.50 16.29 2.18
N ALA A 223 -6.62 15.57 2.41
CA ALA A 223 -6.63 14.30 3.13
C ALA A 223 -6.20 13.10 2.26
N ILE A 224 -5.34 12.27 2.84
CA ILE A 224 -5.17 10.86 2.46
C ILE A 224 -6.23 10.09 3.25
N ILE A 225 -7.18 9.46 2.56
CA ILE A 225 -8.11 8.51 3.19
C ILE A 225 -7.32 7.26 3.55
N ILE A 226 -7.11 7.01 4.83
CA ILE A 226 -6.51 5.76 5.29
C ILE A 226 -7.64 4.77 5.52
N CYS A 227 -7.67 3.70 4.73
CA CYS A 227 -8.68 2.65 4.82
C CYS A 227 -7.98 1.30 5.01
N VAL A 228 -8.49 0.48 5.91
CA VAL A 228 -8.02 -0.90 6.08
C VAL A 228 -9.09 -1.81 5.48
N THR A 229 -8.79 -2.42 4.35
CA THR A 229 -9.74 -3.28 3.63
C THR A 229 -9.83 -4.64 4.32
N SER A 230 -11.04 -5.03 4.73
CA SER A 230 -11.39 -6.39 5.14
C SER A 230 -12.06 -7.09 3.95
N MET A 231 -11.44 -8.15 3.44
CA MET A 231 -12.09 -9.06 2.49
C MET A 231 -13.04 -9.95 3.29
N ARG A 232 -14.36 -9.69 3.23
CA ARG A 232 -15.35 -10.63 3.75
C ARG A 232 -15.41 -11.83 2.80
N LEU A 233 -14.77 -12.94 3.16
CA LEU A 233 -15.17 -14.22 2.59
C LEU A 233 -16.57 -14.53 3.11
N ALA A 234 -17.57 -14.34 2.27
CA ALA A 234 -18.87 -14.97 2.45
C ALA A 234 -18.70 -16.45 2.15
N ILE A 235 -18.37 -17.24 3.17
CA ILE A 235 -18.57 -18.69 3.12
C ILE A 235 -20.07 -18.88 3.37
N LYS A 236 -20.77 -19.34 2.33
CA LYS A 236 -22.15 -19.81 2.44
C LYS A 236 -22.21 -21.09 3.25
#